data_AF-A0A9E1TSI3-F1
#
_entry.id   AF-A0A9E1TSI3-F1
#
_cell.length_a   1.000
_cell.length_b   1.000
_cell.length_c   1.000
_cell.angle_alpha   90.00
_cell.angle_beta   90.00
_cell.angle_gamma   90.00
#
_symmetry.space_group_name_H-M   'P 1'
#
loop_
_entity.id
_entity.type
_entity.pdbx_description
1 polymer ?
#
loop_
_entity_poly.entity_id
_entity_poly.type
_entity_poly.pdbx_seq_one_letter_code
_entity_poly.pdbx_strand_id
1 'polypeptide(L)' 'YVEEPFPGTALFQEMQTFDFYADTRVTLETIYLDTPDRMSQNIFYLPAIAMLLLIVLLQYRRRARLVTSPV' A
#
# COMPACT_ATOMS: atom_id res chain seq x y z
N TYR A 1 13.68 21.73 -5.15
CA TYR A 1 15.13 21.53 -5.00
C TYR A 1 15.33 20.03 -4.93
N VAL A 2 16.22 19.49 -5.77
CA VAL A 2 16.50 18.05 -5.86
C VAL A 2 17.87 17.86 -5.28
N GLU A 3 17.96 16.96 -4.31
CA GLU A 3 19.21 16.65 -3.62
C GLU A 3 19.89 15.45 -4.26
N GLU A 4 21.18 15.30 -3.95
CA GLU A 4 21.93 14.09 -4.27
C GLU A 4 21.25 12.85 -3.65
N PRO A 5 21.10 11.75 -4.40
CA PRO A 5 20.51 10.52 -3.87
C PRO A 5 21.30 9.99 -2.68
N PHE A 6 20.63 9.38 -1.70
CA PHE A 6 21.32 8.75 -0.58
C PHE A 6 22.03 7.45 -1.01
N PRO A 7 23.16 7.10 -0.38
CA PRO A 7 23.81 5.81 -0.58
C PRO A 7 22.83 4.64 -0.40
N GLY A 8 22.78 3.74 -1.39
CA GLY A 8 21.87 2.58 -1.39
C GLY A 8 20.49 2.82 -2.03
N THR A 9 20.23 4.01 -2.57
CA THR A 9 19.05 4.28 -3.43
C THR A 9 19.35 3.94 -4.90
N ALA A 10 18.31 3.68 -5.70
CA ALA A 10 18.45 3.16 -7.06
C ALA A 10 19.36 4.00 -7.98
N LEU A 11 19.31 5.33 -7.85
CA LEU A 11 20.01 6.26 -8.74
C LEU A 11 21.36 6.74 -8.18
N PHE A 12 21.75 6.31 -6.98
CA PHE A 12 22.99 6.78 -6.34
C PHE A 12 24.23 6.54 -7.19
N GLN A 13 24.36 5.34 -7.76
CA GLN A 13 25.52 4.97 -8.56
C GLN A 13 25.54 5.66 -9.93
N GLU A 14 24.38 5.80 -10.56
CA GLU A 14 24.26 6.40 -11.88
C GLU A 14 24.45 7.92 -11.85
N MET A 15 24.01 8.57 -10.77
CA MET A 15 24.10 10.02 -10.63
C MET A 15 25.34 10.51 -9.88
N GLN A 16 26.29 9.62 -9.55
CA GLN A 16 27.49 9.96 -8.78
C GLN A 16 28.38 11.02 -9.46
N THR A 17 28.35 11.10 -10.79
CA THR A 17 29.12 12.08 -11.59
C THR A 17 28.34 13.36 -11.89
N PHE A 18 27.07 13.44 -11.47
CA PHE A 18 26.22 14.60 -11.71
C PHE A 18 26.48 15.68 -10.66
N ASP A 19 26.61 16.93 -11.10
CA ASP A 19 26.84 18.07 -10.21
C ASP A 19 25.51 18.65 -9.69
N PHE A 20 25.10 18.20 -8.50
CA PHE A 20 23.86 18.63 -7.85
C PHE A 20 23.93 20.04 -7.24
N TYR A 21 25.15 20.57 -7.06
CA TYR A 21 25.39 21.80 -6.29
C TYR A 21 25.96 22.95 -7.14
N ALA A 22 25.90 22.80 -8.47
CA ALA A 22 26.23 23.86 -9.42
C ALA A 22 25.30 25.09 -9.28
N ASP A 23 25.69 26.21 -9.88
CA ASP A 23 24.89 27.45 -9.89
C ASP A 23 23.52 27.25 -10.58
N THR A 24 23.44 26.31 -11.52
CA THR A 24 22.20 25.95 -12.21
C THR A 24 21.38 24.96 -11.40
N ARG A 25 20.13 25.34 -11.09
CA ARG A 25 19.23 24.50 -10.28
C ARG A 25 18.86 23.21 -10.97
N VAL A 26 18.93 22.10 -10.23
CA VAL A 26 18.45 20.78 -10.67
C VAL A 26 16.92 20.73 -10.66
N THR A 27 16.35 20.29 -11.78
CA THR A 27 14.91 20.09 -11.96
C THR A 27 14.60 18.61 -12.19
N LEU A 28 13.47 18.14 -11.66
CA LEU A 28 12.98 16.79 -11.94
C LEU A 28 12.40 16.75 -13.35
N GLU A 29 12.99 15.96 -14.23
CA GLU A 29 12.47 15.71 -15.58
C GLU A 29 11.54 14.47 -15.59
N THR A 30 11.93 13.41 -14.89
CA THR A 30 11.19 12.14 -14.84
C THR A 30 11.09 11.61 -13.42
N ILE A 31 9.96 10.96 -13.11
CA ILE A 31 9.71 10.32 -11.82
C ILE A 31 9.53 8.82 -12.08
N TYR A 32 10.46 8.01 -11.57
CA TYR A 32 10.34 6.55 -11.56
C TYR A 32 9.50 6.16 -10.33
N LEU A 33 8.24 5.79 -10.55
CA LEU A 33 7.46 5.15 -9.49
C LEU A 33 7.90 3.68 -9.40
N ASP A 34 8.78 3.37 -8.45
CA ASP A 34 9.32 2.02 -8.16
C ASP A 34 8.27 1.00 -7.68
N THR A 35 6.99 1.21 -7.95
CA THR A 35 5.99 0.17 -7.71
C THR A 35 4.84 0.32 -8.71
N PRO A 36 5.08 -0.05 -9.98
CA PRO A 36 4.02 -0.09 -10.98
C PRO A 36 2.99 -1.19 -10.67
N ASP A 37 3.38 -2.23 -9.91
CA ASP A 37 2.62 -3.47 -9.78
C ASP A 37 2.19 -3.78 -8.33
N ARG A 38 2.12 -2.76 -7.47
CA ARG A 38 1.51 -2.92 -6.15
C ARG A 38 0.00 -3.09 -6.33
N MET A 39 -0.48 -4.31 -6.10
CA MET A 39 -1.91 -4.59 -6.00
C MET A 39 -2.57 -3.56 -5.07
N SER A 40 -3.72 -3.02 -5.48
CA SER A 40 -4.41 -1.96 -4.75
C SER A 40 -4.51 -2.30 -3.26
N GLN A 41 -4.14 -1.35 -2.39
CA GLN A 41 -4.14 -1.53 -0.93
C GLN A 41 -5.48 -2.06 -0.40
N ASN A 42 -6.57 -1.81 -1.12
CA ASN A 42 -7.92 -2.23 -0.73
C ASN A 42 -8.12 -3.75 -0.77
N ILE A 43 -7.33 -4.48 -1.57
CA ILE A 43 -7.43 -5.94 -1.72
C ILE A 43 -6.97 -6.66 -0.45
N PHE A 44 -6.06 -6.06 0.33
CA PHE A 44 -5.58 -6.61 1.59
C PHE A 44 -6.68 -6.73 2.66
N TYR A 45 -7.79 -6.00 2.54
CA TYR A 45 -8.91 -6.08 3.49
C TYR A 45 -9.91 -7.19 3.17
N LEU A 46 -9.87 -7.79 1.97
CA LEU A 46 -10.79 -8.87 1.59
C LEU A 46 -10.82 -10.04 2.58
N PRO A 47 -9.69 -10.55 3.11
CA PRO A 47 -9.70 -11.63 4.09
C PRO A 47 -10.43 -11.25 5.38
N ALA A 48 -10.25 -10.01 5.85
CA ALA A 48 -10.89 -9.51 7.05
C ALA A 48 -12.42 -9.36 6.87
N ILE A 49 -12.85 -8.85 5.72
CA ILE A 49 -14.28 -8.72 5.37
C ILE A 49 -14.93 -10.10 5.25
N ALA A 50 -14.26 -11.07 4.60
CA ALA A 50 -14.77 -12.43 4.49
C ALA A 50 -14.93 -13.10 5.87
N MET A 51 -13.96 -12.92 6.76
CA MET A 51 -14.04 -13.40 8.15
C MET A 51 -15.22 -12.78 8.90
N LEU A 52 -15.42 -11.46 8.79
CA LEU A 52 -16.55 -10.78 9.42
C LEU A 52 -17.90 -11.29 8.90
N LEU A 53 -18.06 -11.42 7.59
CA LEU A 53 -19.28 -11.94 6.97
C LEU A 53 -19.58 -13.38 7.43
N LEU A 54 -18.56 -14.23 7.54
CA LEU A 54 -18.70 -15.59 8.07
C LEU A 54 -19.22 -15.56 9.51
N ILE A 55 -18.62 -14.73 10.37
CA ILE A 55 -19.05 -14.60 11.77
C ILE A 55 -20.51 -14.11 11.84
N VAL A 56 -20.88 -13.10 11.06
CA VAL A 56 -22.25 -12.57 11.01
C VAL A 56 -23.24 -13.64 10.58
N LEU A 57 -22.93 -14.42 9.54
CA LEU A 57 -23.80 -15.50 9.06
C LEU A 57 -23.99 -16.58 10.14
N LEU A 58 -22.92 -16.98 10.82
CA LEU A 58 -22.99 -17.97 11.90
C LEU A 58 -23.83 -17.47 13.08
N GLN A 59 -23.68 -16.20 13.46
CA GLN A 59 -24.43 -15.60 14.57
C GLN A 59 -25.90 -15.38 14.21
N TYR A 60 -26.21 -14.99 12.97
CA TYR A 60 -27.58 -14.86 12.49
C TYR A 60 -28.34 -16.20 12.59
N ARG A 61 -27.70 -17.30 12.17
CA ARG A 61 -28.27 -18.66 12.29
C ARG A 61 -28.48 -19.10 13.74
N ARG A 62 -27.66 -18.64 14.68
CA ARG A 62 -27.83 -18.93 16.11
C ARG A 62 -29.01 -18.17 16.71
N ARG A 63 -29.15 -16.88 16.39
CA ARG A 63 -30.28 -16.06 16.82
C ARG A 63 -31.61 -16.64 16.33
N ALA A 64 -31.68 -17.07 15.06
CA ALA A 64 -32.87 -17.69 14.50
C ALA A 64 -33.29 -18.98 15.25
N ARG A 65 -32.34 -19.79 15.73
CA ARG A 65 -32.63 -21.00 16.52
C ARG A 65 -33.13 -20.70 17.94
N LEU A 66 -32.60 -19.66 18.59
CA LEU A 66 -33.00 -19.29 19.95
C LEU A 66 -34.42 -18.71 20.03
N VAL A 67 -34.86 -18.00 18.97
CA VAL A 67 -36.21 -17.42 18.91
C VAL A 67 -37.30 -18.50 18.74
N THR A 68 -36.99 -19.62 18.09
CA THR A 68 -37.97 -20.69 17.79
C THR A 68 -38.01 -21.80 18.85
N SER A 69 -37.37 -21.62 20.01
CA SER A 69 -37.53 -22.51 21.16
C SER A 69 -38.53 -21.89 22.14
N PRO A 70 -39.84 -22.12 22.00
CA PRO A 70 -40.77 -21.82 23.09
C PRO A 70 -40.47 -22.82 24.21
N VAL A 71 -40.20 -22.29 25.40
CA VAL A 71 -40.32 -23.05 26.65
C VAL A 71 -41.78 -23.40 26.86
#